data_AF-A0A429LZ63-F1
#
_entry.id   AF-A0A429LZ63-F1
#
_cell.length_a   1.000
_cell.length_b   1.000
_cell.length_c   1.000
_cell.angle_alpha   90.00
_cell.angle_beta   90.00
_cell.angle_gamma   90.00
#
_symmetry.space_group_name_H-M   'P 1'
#
loop_
_entity.id
_entity.type
_entity.pdbx_description
1 polymer ?
#
loop_
_entity_poly.entity_id
_entity_poly.type
_entity_poly.pdbx_seq_one_letter_code
_entity_poly.pdbx_strand_id
1 'polypeptide(L)'
;QAIWTELLPGGHHWSGRIQKGTILRFTSLGAQANVSLFCVNAADVLERFNMPDSLKGQHTAYLKASNVLYSDLGRVMASIVRDDHGWNDALCGPSRPEQIEKQFGTRTFQDA
;
A
#
# COMPACT_ATOMS: atom_id res chain seq x y z
N GLN A 1 21.37 -3.47 3.14
CA GLN A 1 21.24 -3.54 4.62
C GLN A 1 19.95 -2.83 5.03
N ALA A 2 19.22 -3.35 6.02
CA ALA A 2 18.00 -2.69 6.50
C ALA A 2 18.36 -1.44 7.33
N ILE A 3 17.68 -0.32 7.07
CA ILE A 3 17.90 0.95 7.78
C ILE A 3 17.15 0.95 9.12
N TRP A 4 15.93 0.41 9.12
CA TRP A 4 15.08 0.21 10.31
C TRP A 4 14.06 -0.90 10.02
N THR A 5 13.37 -1.36 11.05
CA THR A 5 12.29 -2.36 10.96
C THR A 5 11.28 -2.08 12.05
N GLU A 6 10.00 -2.31 11.76
CA GLU A 6 8.89 -2.07 12.67
C GLU A 6 7.83 -3.14 12.47
N LEU A 7 7.19 -3.52 13.57
CA LEU A 7 6.06 -4.43 13.56
C LEU A 7 4.78 -3.60 13.46
N LEU A 8 3.96 -3.85 12.45
CA LEU A 8 2.63 -3.26 12.33
C LEU A 8 1.58 -4.29 12.80
N PRO A 9 0.99 -4.13 14.00
CA PRO A 9 -0.05 -5.04 14.47
C PRO A 9 -1.33 -4.92 13.64
N GLY A 10 -2.23 -5.90 13.77
CA GLY A 10 -3.53 -5.87 13.09
C GLY A 10 -4.33 -4.63 13.49
N GLY A 11 -5.07 -4.04 12.54
CA GLY A 11 -5.91 -2.87 12.80
C GLY A 11 -5.16 -1.56 13.09
N HIS A 12 -3.83 -1.57 13.07
CA HIS A 12 -3.01 -0.38 13.26
C HIS A 12 -2.71 0.32 11.94
N HIS A 13 -2.31 1.58 12.02
CA HIS A 13 -1.83 2.37 10.90
C HIS A 13 -0.41 2.84 11.18
N TRP A 14 0.37 2.99 10.12
CA TRP A 14 1.70 3.58 10.18
C TRP A 14 1.86 4.56 9.01
N SER A 15 2.56 5.66 9.26
CA SER A 15 2.92 6.63 8.23
C SER A 15 4.35 7.10 8.43
N GLY A 16 5.03 7.39 7.32
CA GLY A 16 6.42 7.85 7.37
C GLY A 16 6.87 8.42 6.04
N ARG A 17 7.93 9.25 6.08
CA ARG A 17 8.55 9.82 4.88
C ARG A 17 9.63 8.85 4.39
N ILE A 18 9.48 8.33 3.18
CA ILE A 18 10.45 7.43 2.55
C ILE A 18 11.31 8.24 1.57
N GLN A 19 12.63 8.18 1.74
CA GLN A 19 13.57 8.88 0.86
C GLN A 19 13.71 8.14 -0.47
N LYS A 20 13.93 8.90 -1.56
CA LYS A 20 14.20 8.34 -2.89
C LYS A 20 15.38 7.37 -2.83
N GLY A 21 15.24 6.22 -3.51
CA GLY A 21 16.25 5.15 -3.51
C GLY A 21 16.15 4.17 -2.33
N THR A 22 15.19 4.37 -1.42
CA THR A 22 14.92 3.43 -0.33
C THR A 22 13.92 2.36 -0.77
N ILE A 23 14.13 1.13 -0.31
CA ILE A 23 13.17 0.03 -0.50
C ILE A 23 12.31 -0.09 0.76
N LEU A 24 11.00 0.06 0.60
CA LEU A 24 10.03 -0.33 1.61
C LEU A 24 9.62 -1.78 1.37
N ARG A 25 9.80 -2.64 2.37
CA ARG A 25 9.45 -4.06 2.30
C ARG A 25 8.34 -4.36 3.29
N PHE A 26 7.25 -4.91 2.79
CA PHE A 26 6.20 -5.50 3.61
C PHE A 26 6.45 -7.01 3.73
N THR A 27 6.28 -7.55 4.92
CA THR A 27 6.39 -9.00 5.17
C THR A 27 5.18 -9.41 5.98
N SER A 28 4.35 -10.28 5.39
CA SER A 28 3.22 -10.85 6.09
C SER A 28 3.72 -11.78 7.19
N LEU A 29 3.23 -11.60 8.42
CA LEU A 29 3.51 -12.47 9.56
C LEU A 29 2.38 -13.49 9.82
N GLY A 30 1.26 -13.39 9.10
CA GLY A 30 0.09 -14.25 9.27
C GLY A 30 -0.49 -14.71 7.93
N ALA A 31 -1.18 -15.85 7.91
CA ALA A 31 -1.64 -16.47 6.65
C ALA A 31 -2.62 -15.62 5.82
N GLN A 32 -3.35 -14.70 6.44
CA GLN A 32 -4.36 -13.86 5.79
C GLN A 32 -4.14 -12.35 6.06
N ALA A 33 -2.90 -11.96 6.41
CA ALA A 33 -2.61 -10.56 6.62
C ALA A 33 -2.63 -9.81 5.28
N ASN A 34 -3.26 -8.64 5.27
CA ASN A 34 -3.25 -7.72 4.16
C ASN A 34 -2.91 -6.31 4.67
N VAL A 35 -2.51 -5.44 3.75
CA VAL A 35 -2.23 -4.04 4.06
C VAL A 35 -2.70 -3.18 2.89
N SER A 36 -3.30 -2.04 3.20
CA SER A 36 -3.56 -1.00 2.21
C SER A 36 -2.44 0.02 2.25
N LEU A 37 -1.95 0.42 1.08
CA LEU A 37 -0.92 1.43 0.92
C LEU A 37 -1.52 2.68 0.27
N PHE A 38 -1.20 3.84 0.83
CA PHE A 38 -1.43 5.13 0.19
C PHE A 38 -0.15 5.97 0.26
N CYS A 39 0.24 6.57 -0.85
CA CYS A 39 1.43 7.41 -0.91
C CYS A 39 1.12 8.78 -1.52
N VAL A 40 1.81 9.78 -0.98
CA VAL A 40 1.79 11.18 -1.42
C VAL A 40 3.21 11.66 -1.57
N ASN A 41 3.42 12.70 -2.37
CA ASN A 41 4.70 13.39 -2.39
C ASN A 41 4.90 14.06 -1.02
N ALA A 42 6.00 13.71 -0.33
CA ALA A 42 6.23 14.18 1.02
C ALA A 42 6.54 15.69 1.10
N ALA A 43 6.88 16.35 -0.01
CA ALA A 43 7.08 17.79 -0.08
C ALA A 43 5.83 18.55 -0.54
N ASP A 44 4.88 17.86 -1.19
CA ASP A 44 3.61 18.41 -1.64
C ASP A 44 2.52 17.34 -1.56
N VAL A 45 1.74 17.36 -0.48
CA VAL A 45 0.75 16.33 -0.19
C VAL A 45 -0.45 16.36 -1.15
N LEU A 46 -0.57 17.39 -1.99
CA LEU A 46 -1.59 17.44 -3.04
C LEU A 46 -1.24 16.50 -4.20
N GLU A 47 0.05 16.28 -4.46
CA GLU A 47 0.50 15.26 -5.43
C GLU A 47 0.42 13.87 -4.77
N ARG A 48 -0.49 13.03 -5.26
CA ARG A 48 -0.83 11.75 -4.63
C ARG A 48 -0.92 10.62 -5.64
N PHE A 49 -0.85 9.39 -5.12
CA PHE A 49 -1.08 8.19 -5.91
C PHE A 49 -2.35 8.30 -6.76
N ASN A 50 -2.21 7.96 -8.04
CA ASN A 50 -3.28 7.92 -9.02
C ASN A 50 -3.42 6.50 -9.58
N MET A 51 -4.49 5.83 -9.17
CA MET A 51 -4.82 4.49 -9.67
C MET A 51 -5.06 4.48 -11.19
N PRO A 52 -5.94 5.32 -11.77
CA PRO A 52 -6.20 5.30 -13.21
C PRO A 52 -4.94 5.38 -14.07
N ASP A 53 -4.01 6.27 -13.74
CA ASP A 53 -2.78 6.48 -14.50
C ASP A 53 -1.81 5.31 -14.32
N SER A 54 -1.72 4.76 -13.10
CA SER A 54 -0.99 3.52 -12.79
C SER A 54 -1.45 2.34 -13.65
N LEU A 55 -2.76 2.18 -13.84
CA LEU A 55 -3.30 1.05 -14.58
C LEU A 55 -3.30 1.29 -16.10
N LYS A 56 -3.83 2.43 -16.54
CA LYS A 56 -3.99 2.77 -17.96
C LYS A 56 -2.65 2.93 -18.65
N GLY A 57 -1.70 3.64 -18.03
CA GLY A 57 -0.38 3.89 -18.61
C GLY A 57 0.46 2.62 -18.80
N GLN A 58 0.17 1.58 -18.01
CA GLN A 58 0.89 0.30 -18.05
C GLN A 58 0.07 -0.84 -18.68
N HIS A 59 -1.12 -0.53 -19.21
CA HIS A 59 -2.02 -1.49 -19.85
C HIS A 59 -2.30 -2.74 -19.00
N THR A 60 -2.49 -2.56 -17.69
CA THR A 60 -2.73 -3.67 -16.74
C THR A 60 -3.77 -3.30 -15.69
N ALA A 61 -4.51 -4.30 -15.21
CA ALA A 61 -5.32 -4.22 -13.99
C ALA A 61 -4.61 -4.88 -12.78
N TYR A 62 -3.49 -5.54 -13.02
CA TYR A 62 -2.74 -6.33 -12.04
C TYR A 62 -1.37 -5.69 -11.81
N LEU A 63 -1.16 -5.07 -10.66
CA LEU A 63 0.13 -4.46 -10.31
C LEU A 63 1.07 -5.50 -9.72
N LYS A 64 2.15 -5.83 -10.43
CA LYS A 64 3.14 -6.85 -10.06
C LYS A 64 4.55 -6.28 -10.10
N ALA A 65 5.57 -7.11 -9.84
CA ALA A 65 6.95 -6.69 -10.05
C ALA A 65 7.18 -6.05 -11.43
N SER A 66 8.00 -5.00 -11.45
CA SER A 66 8.29 -4.11 -12.58
C SER A 66 7.21 -3.07 -12.89
N ASN A 67 6.05 -3.09 -12.25
CA ASN A 67 5.10 -1.99 -12.37
C ASN A 67 5.49 -0.78 -11.51
N VAL A 68 5.01 0.39 -11.92
CA VAL A 68 5.19 1.66 -11.22
C VAL A 68 3.87 2.21 -10.69
N LEU A 69 3.94 3.02 -9.64
CA LEU A 69 2.83 3.79 -9.11
C LEU A 69 2.99 5.23 -9.57
N TYR A 70 2.04 5.75 -10.34
CA TYR A 70 2.03 7.13 -10.80
C TYR A 70 1.32 8.05 -9.82
N SER A 71 1.77 9.31 -9.77
CA SER A 71 1.01 10.41 -9.18
C SER A 71 -0.04 10.93 -10.16
N ASP A 72 -0.96 11.76 -9.66
CA ASP A 72 -1.93 12.51 -10.45
C ASP A 72 -1.32 13.58 -11.36
N LEU A 73 -0.02 13.87 -11.20
CA LEU A 73 0.78 14.68 -12.11
C LEU A 73 1.58 13.82 -13.11
N GLY A 74 1.35 12.51 -13.16
CA GLY A 74 2.00 11.58 -14.09
C GLY A 74 3.45 11.23 -13.73
N ARG A 75 3.91 11.52 -12.51
CA ARG A 75 5.28 11.20 -12.07
C ARG A 75 5.32 9.83 -11.41
N VAL A 76 6.44 9.12 -11.57
CA VAL A 76 6.66 7.85 -10.86
C VAL A 76 6.97 8.14 -9.39
N MET A 77 6.12 7.63 -8.49
CA MET A 77 6.29 7.76 -7.04
C MET A 77 7.06 6.58 -6.46
N ALA A 78 6.77 5.37 -6.93
CA ALA A 78 7.40 4.13 -6.50
C ALA A 78 7.36 3.08 -7.61
N SER A 79 8.22 2.07 -7.52
CA SER A 79 8.16 0.86 -8.33
C SER A 79 8.02 -0.37 -7.44
N ILE A 80 7.27 -1.36 -7.93
CA ILE A 80 7.19 -2.68 -7.31
C ILE A 80 8.40 -3.46 -7.80
N VAL A 81 9.43 -3.56 -6.96
CA VAL A 81 10.67 -4.25 -7.34
C VAL A 81 10.61 -5.76 -7.16
N ARG A 82 9.68 -6.25 -6.32
CA ARG A 82 9.45 -7.66 -6.03
C ARG A 82 8.05 -7.85 -5.44
N ASP A 83 7.38 -8.91 -5.87
CA ASP A 83 6.16 -9.43 -5.27
C ASP A 83 6.22 -10.96 -5.23
N ASP A 84 5.89 -11.56 -4.09
CA ASP A 84 5.95 -13.02 -3.90
C ASP A 84 4.59 -13.71 -4.16
N HIS A 85 3.52 -12.93 -4.39
CA HIS A 85 2.12 -13.40 -4.49
C HIS A 85 1.48 -13.14 -5.87
N GLY A 86 2.26 -12.61 -6.82
CA GLY A 86 1.89 -12.49 -8.24
C GLY A 86 1.25 -11.18 -8.67
N TRP A 87 0.44 -10.54 -7.82
CA TRP A 87 -0.10 -9.20 -8.08
C TRP A 87 -0.66 -8.54 -6.81
N ASN A 88 -0.87 -7.22 -6.88
CA ASN A 88 -1.44 -6.37 -5.86
C ASN A 88 -2.66 -5.66 -6.42
N ASP A 89 -3.74 -5.63 -5.65
CA ASP A 89 -4.96 -4.95 -6.05
C ASP A 89 -4.82 -3.42 -5.92
N ALA A 90 -5.31 -2.72 -6.94
CA ALA A 90 -5.39 -1.27 -6.97
C ALA A 90 -6.84 -0.77 -7.13
N LEU A 91 -7.79 -1.67 -7.39
CA LEU A 91 -9.17 -1.33 -7.72
C LEU A 91 -10.04 -1.21 -6.47
N CYS A 92 -9.81 -2.06 -5.46
CA CYS A 92 -10.59 -2.00 -4.23
C CYS A 92 -10.01 -0.96 -3.27
N GLY A 93 -10.89 -0.14 -2.70
CA GLY A 93 -10.54 0.76 -1.61
C GLY A 93 -10.36 0.03 -0.27
N PRO A 94 -9.81 0.70 0.75
CA PRO A 94 -9.76 0.15 2.09
C PRO A 94 -11.16 -0.14 2.63
N SER A 95 -11.28 -1.19 3.43
CA SER A 95 -12.55 -1.54 4.08
C SER A 95 -13.01 -0.44 5.03
N ARG A 96 -14.33 -0.24 5.11
CA ARG A 96 -14.95 0.70 6.06
C ARG A 96 -15.36 -0.01 7.36
N PRO A 97 -15.46 0.72 8.48
CA PRO A 97 -15.86 0.13 9.77
C PRO A 97 -17.14 -0.72 9.69
N GLU A 98 -18.15 -0.28 8.95
CA GLU A 98 -19.42 -1.02 8.86
C GLU A 98 -19.28 -2.35 8.09
N GLN A 99 -18.35 -2.43 7.14
CA GLN A 99 -18.04 -3.66 6.41
C GLN A 99 -17.29 -4.64 7.31
N ILE A 100 -16.32 -4.14 8.08
CA ILE A 100 -15.55 -4.94 9.01
C ILE A 100 -16.44 -5.49 10.12
N GLU A 101 -17.29 -4.66 10.72
CA GLU A 101 -18.22 -5.08 11.77
C GLU A 101 -19.17 -6.18 11.26
N LYS A 102 -19.74 -6.00 10.07
CA LYS A 102 -20.65 -6.98 9.47
C LYS A 102 -19.98 -8.33 9.15
N GLN A 103 -18.73 -8.31 8.69
CA GLN A 103 -18.04 -9.51 8.20
C GLN A 103 -17.21 -10.23 9.26
N PHE A 104 -16.61 -9.49 10.19
CA PHE A 104 -15.64 -9.99 11.17
C PHE A 104 -16.01 -9.67 12.62
N GLY A 105 -17.09 -8.92 12.86
CA GLY A 105 -17.49 -8.46 14.18
C GLY A 105 -16.70 -7.23 14.66
N THR A 106 -16.98 -6.81 15.89
CA THR A 106 -16.33 -5.66 16.52
C THR A 106 -15.05 -6.08 17.24
N ARG A 107 -13.97 -5.34 17.03
CA ARG A 107 -12.75 -5.43 17.83
C ARG A 107 -12.30 -4.03 18.25
N THR A 108 -11.81 -3.92 19.47
CA THR A 108 -11.18 -2.71 19.98
C THR A 108 -9.69 -2.71 19.65
N PHE A 109 -9.05 -1.55 19.79
CA PHE A 109 -7.60 -1.44 19.66
C PHE A 109 -6.85 -2.36 20.64
N GLN A 110 -7.44 -2.62 21.81
CA GLN A 110 -6.87 -3.48 22.86
C GLN A 110 -6.98 -4.97 22.55
N ASP A 111 -7.86 -5.37 21.64
CA ASP A 111 -8.05 -6.77 21.22
C ASP A 111 -7.06 -7.21 20.12
N ALA A 112 -6.25 -6.27 19.61
CA ALA A 112 -5.36 -6.44 18.46
C ALA A 112 -3.94 -6.86 18.84
#